data_AF-A0A7V9L568-F1
#
_entry.id   AF-A0A7V9L568-F1
#
_cell.length_a   1.000
_cell.length_b   1.000
_cell.length_c   1.000
_cell.angle_alpha   90.00
_cell.angle_beta   90.00
_cell.angle_gamma   90.00
#
_symmetry.space_group_name_H-M   'P 1'
#
loop_
_entity.id
_entity.type
_entity.pdbx_description
1 polymer ?
#
loop_
_entity_poly.entity_id
_entity_poly.type
_entity_poly.pdbx_seq_one_letter_code
_entity_poly.pdbx_strand_id
1 'polypeptide(L)'
;MHLRLAMLLAWALLVACGACGDDGDSPMDAPIVVDIDNGSCGDQLRFTGEYVDWDNDTAFCGIDDALFEVAGGEGAMDNTSPNGRFEMCISDSAAVTLVDITPPVDPSQCTTPASTYALGGIAVANIAMLRAGGFWSARNFTADRVATIGFTPDAGKGHVFVHIDTGSRTVAIDAAHDTTQAVVANDWAAGDTGHDVFFPNVAPGQTTVSATGGSVIGAGQIGVTAGKITYVSLKAL
;
A
#
# COMPACT_ATOMS: atom_id res chain seq x y z
N MET A 1 -60.85 24.01 20.45
CA MET A 1 -62.05 24.20 19.59
C MET A 1 -61.57 24.68 18.22
N HIS A 2 -61.97 24.00 17.14
CA HIS A 2 -61.62 24.18 15.70
C HIS A 2 -60.20 23.69 15.33
N LEU A 3 -59.91 22.60 14.60
CA LEU A 3 -60.55 21.80 13.53
C LEU A 3 -60.72 22.49 12.17
N ARG A 4 -59.85 22.17 11.19
CA ARG A 4 -60.05 21.94 9.71
C ARG A 4 -58.77 21.23 9.17
N LEU A 5 -58.73 20.04 8.54
CA LEU A 5 -59.41 19.47 7.35
C LEU A 5 -59.00 20.20 6.05
N ALA A 6 -58.60 19.64 4.89
CA ALA A 6 -58.11 18.35 4.37
C ALA A 6 -57.78 18.55 2.86
N MET A 7 -57.07 17.59 2.24
CA MET A 7 -57.28 17.04 0.88
C MET A 7 -56.74 17.74 -0.39
N LEU A 8 -55.99 16.97 -1.22
CA LEU A 8 -56.15 16.69 -2.69
C LEU A 8 -54.79 16.25 -3.31
N LEU A 9 -54.63 15.00 -3.77
CA LEU A 9 -54.75 14.49 -5.18
C LEU A 9 -53.61 14.98 -6.13
N ALA A 10 -53.00 14.23 -7.05
CA ALA A 10 -53.28 12.95 -7.68
C ALA A 10 -52.03 12.39 -8.42
N TRP A 11 -52.09 11.11 -8.77
CA TRP A 11 -51.19 10.33 -9.63
C TRP A 11 -51.02 10.85 -11.07
N ALA A 12 -49.88 10.52 -11.69
CA ALA A 12 -49.77 10.34 -13.14
C ALA A 12 -48.82 9.17 -13.47
N LEU A 13 -49.40 8.12 -14.07
CA LEU A 13 -48.71 7.05 -14.81
C LEU A 13 -48.19 7.58 -16.15
N LEU A 14 -47.04 7.10 -16.61
CA LEU A 14 -46.77 6.90 -18.03
C LEU A 14 -45.96 5.64 -18.26
N VAL A 15 -46.65 4.65 -18.83
CA VAL A 15 -46.12 3.42 -19.42
C VAL A 15 -45.79 3.73 -20.87
N ALA A 16 -44.59 3.37 -21.33
CA ALA A 16 -44.29 3.25 -22.75
C ALA A 16 -43.63 1.89 -22.98
N CYS A 17 -44.37 1.00 -23.63
CA CYS A 17 -43.90 -0.27 -24.16
C CYS A 17 -42.90 -0.04 -25.30
N GLY A 18 -41.77 -0.72 -25.26
CA GLY A 18 -40.94 -1.02 -26.42
C GLY A 18 -40.76 -2.53 -26.49
N ALA A 19 -41.54 -3.19 -27.33
CA ALA A 19 -41.43 -4.61 -27.62
C ALA A 19 -40.61 -4.82 -28.90
N CYS A 20 -39.55 -5.62 -28.78
CA CYS A 20 -38.93 -6.53 -29.76
C CYS A 20 -38.16 -7.51 -28.85
N GLY A 21 -38.34 -8.83 -28.82
CA GLY A 21 -38.65 -9.74 -29.89
C GLY A 21 -37.45 -10.67 -30.06
N ASP A 22 -37.70 -11.95 -29.79
CA ASP A 22 -37.01 -13.15 -30.26
C ASP A 22 -36.06 -13.91 -29.32
N ASP A 23 -36.32 -15.22 -29.31
CA ASP A 23 -35.80 -16.27 -28.45
C ASP A 23 -34.45 -16.78 -28.99
N GLY A 24 -33.39 -16.57 -28.22
CA GLY A 24 -32.07 -17.10 -28.52
C GLY A 24 -31.52 -17.82 -27.30
N ASP A 25 -31.92 -19.08 -27.12
CA ASP A 25 -31.32 -20.01 -26.19
C ASP A 25 -29.84 -20.20 -26.56
N SER A 26 -28.97 -19.60 -25.77
CA SER A 26 -27.56 -19.94 -25.71
C SER A 26 -27.23 -20.09 -24.23
N PRO A 27 -26.82 -21.28 -23.76
CA PRO A 27 -26.26 -21.41 -22.44
C PRO A 27 -24.87 -20.79 -22.48
N MET A 28 -24.79 -19.47 -22.37
CA MET A 28 -23.60 -18.86 -21.82
C MET A 28 -23.76 -18.82 -20.31
N ASP A 29 -23.64 -20.00 -19.70
CA ASP A 29 -22.86 -20.09 -18.47
C ASP A 29 -21.40 -19.81 -18.86
N ALA A 30 -21.10 -18.56 -19.21
CA ALA A 30 -19.77 -18.07 -18.95
C ALA A 30 -19.62 -18.24 -17.44
N PRO A 31 -18.61 -18.97 -16.94
CA PRO A 31 -18.36 -18.95 -15.51
C PRO A 31 -18.29 -17.48 -15.13
N ILE A 32 -19.10 -17.07 -14.14
CA ILE A 32 -18.80 -15.85 -13.42
C ILE A 32 -17.44 -16.11 -12.81
N VAL A 33 -16.39 -15.74 -13.55
CA VAL A 33 -15.12 -15.43 -12.95
C VAL A 33 -15.48 -14.26 -12.08
N VAL A 34 -15.63 -14.55 -10.79
CA VAL A 34 -15.56 -13.54 -9.76
C VAL A 34 -14.25 -12.82 -10.04
N ASP A 35 -14.36 -11.68 -10.72
CA ASP A 35 -13.29 -10.72 -10.84
C ASP A 35 -13.04 -10.25 -9.42
N ILE A 36 -12.04 -10.87 -8.77
CA ILE A 36 -11.72 -10.63 -7.36
C ILE A 36 -11.22 -9.18 -7.29
N ASP A 37 -12.14 -8.25 -7.04
CA ASP A 37 -11.90 -6.86 -6.67
C ASP A 37 -10.93 -6.06 -7.55
N ASN A 38 -10.89 -6.37 -8.85
CA ASN A 38 -9.98 -5.71 -9.79
C ASN A 38 -10.48 -4.34 -10.27
N GLY A 39 -11.68 -3.94 -9.85
CA GLY A 39 -12.20 -2.58 -10.02
C GLY A 39 -12.18 -2.09 -11.47
N SER A 40 -11.63 -0.91 -11.69
CA SER A 40 -11.49 -0.28 -13.01
C SER A 40 -10.28 -0.78 -13.82
N CYS A 41 -9.48 -1.70 -13.28
CA CYS A 41 -8.22 -2.14 -13.90
C CYS A 41 -8.39 -3.15 -15.04
N GLY A 42 -9.61 -3.59 -15.33
CA GLY A 42 -9.88 -4.53 -16.42
C GLY A 42 -9.11 -5.85 -16.21
N ASP A 43 -8.20 -6.17 -17.13
CA ASP A 43 -7.37 -7.39 -17.06
C ASP A 43 -6.09 -7.21 -16.22
N GLN A 44 -5.76 -5.99 -15.76
CA GLN A 44 -4.56 -5.71 -14.95
C GLN A 44 -4.86 -5.79 -13.46
N LEU A 45 -3.93 -6.20 -12.62
CA LEU A 45 -4.16 -6.29 -11.17
C LEU A 45 -4.24 -4.90 -10.52
N ARG A 46 -5.27 -4.66 -9.70
CA ARG A 46 -5.34 -3.48 -8.83
C ARG A 46 -4.31 -3.56 -7.70
N PHE A 47 -3.42 -2.57 -7.64
CA PHE A 47 -2.48 -2.34 -6.55
C PHE A 47 -2.87 -1.06 -5.80
N THR A 48 -3.18 -1.21 -4.52
CA THR A 48 -3.60 -0.13 -3.63
C THR A 48 -3.06 -0.41 -2.22
N GLY A 49 -3.01 0.62 -1.40
CA GLY A 49 -2.50 0.54 -0.04
C GLY A 49 -2.45 1.91 0.60
N GLU A 50 -1.56 2.07 1.57
CA GLU A 50 -1.30 3.36 2.20
C GLU A 50 0.20 3.69 2.28
N TYR A 51 0.49 4.97 2.18
CA TYR A 51 1.79 5.54 2.41
C TYR A 51 1.67 6.67 3.43
N VAL A 52 2.16 6.41 4.63
CA VAL A 52 1.88 7.23 5.82
C VAL A 52 3.17 7.70 6.48
N ASP A 53 3.05 8.73 7.32
CA ASP A 53 4.16 9.21 8.12
C ASP A 53 4.58 8.14 9.14
N TRP A 54 5.87 8.13 9.49
CA TRP A 54 6.46 7.22 10.45
C TRP A 54 5.71 7.20 11.79
N ASP A 55 5.25 8.36 12.25
CA ASP A 55 4.58 8.55 13.54
C ASP A 55 3.05 8.35 13.47
N ASN A 56 2.54 7.78 12.37
CA ASN A 56 1.11 7.49 12.11
C ASN A 56 0.44 6.61 13.18
N ASP A 57 1.21 5.90 14.01
CA ASP A 57 0.70 5.07 15.11
C ASP A 57 0.06 5.88 16.24
N THR A 58 0.44 7.14 16.38
CA THR A 58 -0.08 8.03 17.44
C THR A 58 -1.26 8.86 16.96
N ALA A 59 -1.22 9.29 15.70
CA ALA A 59 -2.30 10.00 15.03
C ALA A 59 -2.17 9.72 13.53
N PHE A 60 -3.28 9.31 12.91
CA PHE A 60 -3.27 9.01 11.49
C PHE A 60 -2.78 10.22 10.68
N CYS A 61 -1.75 10.00 9.86
CA CYS A 61 -1.23 10.99 8.94
C CYS A 61 -0.71 10.37 7.65
N GLY A 62 -1.48 10.56 6.58
CA GLY A 62 -1.09 10.20 5.23
C GLY A 62 -0.03 11.15 4.66
N ILE A 63 0.83 10.60 3.81
CA ILE A 63 1.74 11.39 2.98
C ILE A 63 0.96 11.78 1.71
N ASP A 64 0.65 13.06 1.57
CA ASP A 64 -0.04 13.61 0.40
C ASP A 64 0.91 13.80 -0.77
N ASP A 65 0.41 13.63 -2.00
CA ASP A 65 1.10 13.92 -3.26
C ASP A 65 2.46 13.21 -3.48
N ALA A 66 2.65 12.03 -2.88
CA ALA A 66 3.77 11.16 -3.24
C ALA A 66 3.46 10.49 -4.58
N LEU A 67 4.40 10.56 -5.53
CA LEU A 67 4.24 9.94 -6.85
C LEU A 67 4.67 8.48 -6.80
N PHE A 68 3.78 7.60 -7.22
CA PHE A 68 4.02 6.17 -7.45
C PHE A 68 4.07 5.94 -8.96
N GLU A 69 5.15 5.33 -9.45
CA GLU A 69 5.33 5.05 -10.88
C GLU A 69 5.93 3.65 -11.06
N VAL A 70 5.35 2.82 -11.95
CA VAL A 70 5.94 1.52 -12.28
C VAL A 70 7.35 1.72 -12.83
N ALA A 71 8.32 1.03 -12.23
CA ALA A 71 9.73 1.19 -12.54
C ALA A 71 10.00 0.99 -14.05
N GLY A 72 10.77 1.90 -14.64
CA GLY A 72 11.03 1.95 -16.08
C GLY A 72 10.25 3.02 -16.84
N GLY A 73 9.35 3.76 -16.18
CA GLY A 73 8.81 5.06 -16.65
C GLY A 73 7.81 5.00 -17.81
N GLU A 74 7.44 3.82 -18.30
CA GLU A 74 6.43 3.64 -19.35
C GLU A 74 5.14 2.99 -18.81
N GLY A 75 4.98 2.92 -17.49
CA GLY A 75 3.88 2.20 -16.83
C GLY A 75 2.84 3.08 -16.16
N ALA A 76 1.96 2.44 -15.38
CA ALA A 76 0.96 3.13 -14.60
C ALA A 76 1.60 4.03 -13.52
N MET A 77 0.96 5.17 -13.27
CA MET A 77 1.34 6.11 -12.23
C MET A 77 0.11 6.57 -11.46
N ASP A 78 0.30 6.93 -10.20
CA ASP A 78 -0.71 7.59 -9.36
C ASP A 78 -0.02 8.47 -8.31
N ASN A 79 -0.76 9.42 -7.76
CA ASN A 79 -0.31 10.24 -6.63
C ASN A 79 -1.15 9.88 -5.40
N THR A 80 -0.50 9.82 -4.24
CA THR A 80 -1.25 9.61 -3.00
C THR A 80 -2.19 10.78 -2.71
N SER A 81 -3.40 10.46 -2.26
CA SER A 81 -4.36 11.43 -1.71
C SER A 81 -3.92 11.93 -0.32
N PRO A 82 -4.56 12.95 0.28
CA PRO A 82 -4.16 13.48 1.59
C PRO A 82 -4.16 12.48 2.75
N ASN A 83 -4.87 11.36 2.61
CA ASN A 83 -4.86 10.25 3.55
C ASN A 83 -3.82 9.16 3.19
N GLY A 84 -2.85 9.45 2.31
CA GLY A 84 -1.79 8.52 1.91
C GLY A 84 -2.26 7.36 1.04
N ARG A 85 -3.53 7.33 0.60
CA ARG A 85 -4.07 6.27 -0.25
C ARG A 85 -3.72 6.50 -1.72
N PHE A 86 -3.47 5.42 -2.44
CA PHE A 86 -3.25 5.40 -3.89
C PHE A 86 -3.98 4.21 -4.51
N GLU A 87 -4.22 4.24 -5.81
CA GLU A 87 -4.77 3.13 -6.58
C GLU A 87 -4.17 3.12 -7.99
N MET A 88 -3.48 2.04 -8.34
CA MET A 88 -2.89 1.87 -9.66
C MET A 88 -3.14 0.47 -10.22
N CYS A 89 -3.11 0.36 -11.54
CA CYS A 89 -3.27 -0.91 -12.25
C CYS A 89 -1.90 -1.41 -12.71
N ILE A 90 -1.50 -2.60 -12.27
CA ILE A 90 -0.19 -3.19 -12.57
C ILE A 90 -0.34 -4.48 -13.36
N SER A 91 0.66 -4.81 -14.19
CA SER A 91 0.69 -6.12 -14.84
C SER A 91 0.83 -7.22 -13.80
N ASP A 92 0.13 -8.32 -14.01
CA ASP A 92 0.20 -9.54 -13.19
C ASP A 92 1.03 -10.66 -13.86
N SER A 93 1.72 -10.32 -14.95
CA SER A 93 2.52 -11.27 -15.74
C SER A 93 3.85 -11.65 -15.08
N ALA A 94 4.35 -10.82 -14.17
CA ALA A 94 5.53 -11.07 -13.36
C ALA A 94 5.15 -11.47 -11.93
N ALA A 95 6.04 -12.13 -11.19
CA ALA A 95 5.79 -12.45 -9.78
C ALA A 95 5.77 -11.20 -8.87
N VAL A 96 6.51 -10.17 -9.27
CA VAL A 96 6.67 -8.90 -8.57
C VAL A 96 6.68 -7.78 -9.60
N THR A 97 5.96 -6.70 -9.30
CA THR A 97 6.11 -5.41 -9.98
C THR A 97 6.82 -4.45 -9.03
N LEU A 98 7.83 -3.73 -9.53
CA LEU A 98 8.52 -2.68 -8.77
C LEU A 98 7.90 -1.33 -9.10
N VAL A 99 7.61 -0.54 -8.07
CA VAL A 99 7.06 0.81 -8.22
C VAL A 99 8.00 1.78 -7.51
N ASP A 100 8.56 2.71 -8.26
CA ASP A 100 9.34 3.81 -7.72
C ASP A 100 8.41 4.79 -7.00
N ILE A 101 8.82 5.22 -5.80
CA ILE A 101 8.11 6.22 -5.03
C ILE A 101 8.97 7.47 -4.94
N THR A 102 8.46 8.57 -5.46
CA THR A 102 9.05 9.89 -5.30
C THR A 102 8.29 10.64 -4.20
N PRO A 103 8.97 11.09 -3.13
CA PRO A 103 8.30 11.79 -2.04
C PRO A 103 7.78 13.16 -2.51
N PRO A 104 6.75 13.73 -1.85
CA PRO A 104 6.26 15.05 -2.17
C PRO A 104 7.35 16.11 -1.94
N VAL A 105 7.31 17.16 -2.75
CA VAL A 105 8.22 18.32 -2.60
C VAL A 105 7.79 19.25 -1.47
N ASP A 106 6.50 19.26 -1.15
CA ASP A 106 5.93 20.09 -0.11
C ASP A 106 6.22 19.52 1.30
N PRO A 107 6.32 20.38 2.33
CA PRO A 107 6.52 19.90 3.70
C PRO A 107 5.39 18.99 4.18
N SER A 108 5.75 18.05 5.06
CA SER A 108 4.79 17.17 5.71
C SER A 108 3.73 17.97 6.45
N GLN A 109 2.47 17.64 6.19
CA GLN A 109 1.31 18.11 6.94
C GLN A 109 1.26 17.53 8.37
N CYS A 110 2.11 16.55 8.67
CA CYS A 110 2.09 15.77 9.92
C CYS A 110 3.01 16.34 11.01
N THR A 111 4.00 17.13 10.63
CA THR A 111 5.07 17.54 11.54
C THR A 111 5.04 19.03 11.86
N THR A 112 5.32 19.38 13.10
CA THR A 112 5.60 20.76 13.52
C THR A 112 6.87 20.76 14.38
N PRO A 113 7.95 21.47 13.99
CA PRO A 113 8.09 22.33 12.81
C PRO A 113 7.98 21.56 11.47
N ALA A 114 7.77 22.31 10.39
CA ALA A 114 7.61 21.74 9.06
C ALA A 114 8.92 21.09 8.57
N SER A 115 8.84 19.84 8.11
CA SER A 115 9.96 19.08 7.52
C SER A 115 9.50 18.34 6.27
N THR A 116 10.41 18.03 5.36
CA THR A 116 10.12 17.26 4.13
C THR A 116 10.54 15.80 4.27
N TYR A 117 10.02 14.93 3.39
CA TYR A 117 10.47 13.54 3.24
C TYR A 117 11.66 13.49 2.28
N ALA A 118 12.83 13.09 2.77
CA ALA A 118 14.07 13.15 1.98
C ALA A 118 14.37 11.85 1.20
N LEU A 119 13.78 10.72 1.62
CA LEU A 119 14.05 9.43 1.02
C LEU A 119 12.94 9.04 0.05
N GLY A 120 13.32 8.68 -1.17
CA GLY A 120 12.46 7.96 -2.09
C GLY A 120 12.32 6.49 -1.72
N GLY A 121 11.47 5.80 -2.46
CA GLY A 121 11.09 4.43 -2.16
C GLY A 121 11.09 3.52 -3.37
N ILE A 122 11.02 2.23 -3.09
CA ILE A 122 10.68 1.17 -4.05
C ILE A 122 9.63 0.28 -3.39
N ALA A 123 8.39 0.31 -3.85
CA ALA A 123 7.40 -0.66 -3.44
C ALA A 123 7.59 -1.98 -4.19
N VAL A 124 7.65 -3.08 -3.44
CA VAL A 124 7.64 -4.44 -3.97
C VAL A 124 6.20 -4.92 -4.00
N ALA A 125 5.52 -4.75 -5.15
CA ALA A 125 4.16 -5.23 -5.35
C ALA A 125 4.19 -6.74 -5.66
N ASN A 126 4.12 -7.56 -4.63
CA ASN A 126 4.09 -9.02 -4.77
C ASN A 126 2.70 -9.50 -5.22
N ILE A 127 2.61 -10.06 -6.42
CA ILE A 127 1.34 -10.43 -7.06
C ILE A 127 0.58 -11.51 -6.27
N ALA A 128 1.29 -12.47 -5.67
CA ALA A 128 0.65 -13.51 -4.87
C ALA A 128 0.05 -12.95 -3.58
N MET A 129 0.71 -11.99 -2.93
CA MET A 129 0.22 -11.32 -1.73
C MET A 129 -1.03 -10.47 -2.05
N LEU A 130 -0.99 -9.71 -3.14
CA LEU A 130 -2.12 -8.88 -3.58
C LEU A 130 -3.34 -9.74 -3.94
N ARG A 131 -3.16 -10.84 -4.68
CA ARG A 131 -4.24 -11.78 -5.01
C ARG A 131 -4.82 -12.50 -3.79
N ALA A 132 -4.04 -12.65 -2.72
CA ALA A 132 -4.53 -13.18 -1.46
C ALA A 132 -5.31 -12.13 -0.64
N GLY A 133 -5.58 -10.95 -1.19
CA GLY A 133 -6.24 -9.84 -0.50
C GLY A 133 -5.34 -9.26 0.60
N GLY A 134 -4.03 -9.22 0.35
CA GLY A 134 -3.07 -8.62 1.27
C GLY A 134 -3.16 -7.09 1.25
N PHE A 135 -3.09 -6.46 2.43
CA PHE A 135 -2.99 -5.00 2.53
C PHE A 135 -1.52 -4.55 2.41
N TRP A 136 -1.25 -3.62 1.49
CA TRP A 136 0.05 -2.99 1.37
C TRP A 136 0.09 -1.71 2.22
N SER A 137 1.10 -1.60 3.07
CA SER A 137 1.35 -0.41 3.89
C SER A 137 2.83 -0.09 3.87
N ALA A 138 3.15 1.20 3.84
CA ALA A 138 4.49 1.72 3.89
C ALA A 138 4.53 2.99 4.73
N ARG A 139 5.69 3.22 5.34
CA ARG A 139 5.94 4.39 6.18
C ARG A 139 7.20 5.11 5.75
N ASN A 140 7.17 6.43 5.77
CA ASN A 140 8.37 7.24 5.59
C ASN A 140 8.51 8.25 6.72
N PHE A 141 9.72 8.70 6.96
CA PHE A 141 10.04 9.68 7.98
C PHE A 141 10.54 10.97 7.33
N THR A 142 10.25 12.08 7.97
CA THR A 142 10.77 13.38 7.55
C THR A 142 12.27 13.50 7.90
N ALA A 143 12.98 14.40 7.22
CA ALA A 143 14.40 14.67 7.45
C ALA A 143 14.70 15.04 8.92
N ASP A 144 13.82 15.81 9.58
CA ASP A 144 13.96 16.11 11.00
C ASP A 144 13.74 14.88 11.87
N ARG A 145 12.78 14.02 11.51
CA ARG A 145 12.47 12.80 12.26
C ARG A 145 13.66 11.85 12.26
N VAL A 146 14.33 11.66 11.12
CA VAL A 146 15.56 10.85 10.97
C VAL A 146 16.55 11.07 12.11
N ALA A 147 16.78 12.32 12.51
CA ALA A 147 17.75 12.68 13.54
C ALA A 147 17.43 12.08 14.93
N THR A 148 16.21 11.57 15.11
CA THR A 148 15.68 11.09 16.39
C THR A 148 15.25 9.63 16.38
N ILE A 149 15.21 8.93 15.24
CA ILE A 149 14.66 7.56 15.16
C ILE A 149 15.65 6.49 15.65
N GLY A 150 16.83 6.86 16.15
CA GLY A 150 17.75 5.90 16.78
C GLY A 150 18.71 5.18 15.84
N PHE A 151 18.87 5.67 14.60
CA PHE A 151 19.98 5.32 13.71
C PHE A 151 20.51 6.57 13.00
N THR A 152 21.68 6.47 12.38
CA THR A 152 22.25 7.55 11.53
C THR A 152 22.29 7.05 10.08
N PRO A 153 21.56 7.66 9.13
CA PRO A 153 21.58 7.18 7.76
C PRO A 153 22.97 7.24 7.12
N ASP A 154 23.31 6.17 6.40
CA ASP A 154 24.47 6.10 5.53
C ASP A 154 24.01 6.22 4.07
N ALA A 155 24.47 7.26 3.38
CA ALA A 155 24.11 7.53 1.99
C ALA A 155 24.57 6.42 1.01
N GLY A 156 25.55 5.59 1.41
CA GLY A 156 25.98 4.41 0.65
C GLY A 156 25.13 3.17 0.88
N LYS A 157 24.09 3.25 1.70
CA LYS A 157 23.22 2.14 2.11
C LYS A 157 21.77 2.41 1.72
N GLY A 158 20.98 1.34 1.64
CA GLY A 158 19.53 1.43 1.53
C GLY A 158 18.87 1.13 2.86
N HIS A 159 17.54 1.08 2.85
CA HIS A 159 16.74 0.65 3.98
C HIS A 159 15.70 -0.38 3.51
N VAL A 160 15.25 -1.24 4.41
CA VAL A 160 14.15 -2.18 4.13
C VAL A 160 13.07 -1.97 5.19
N PHE A 161 11.84 -1.78 4.74
CA PHE A 161 10.66 -1.73 5.58
C PHE A 161 9.76 -2.91 5.22
N VAL A 162 9.31 -3.64 6.23
CA VAL A 162 8.47 -4.83 6.07
C VAL A 162 7.19 -4.65 6.87
N HIS A 163 6.06 -4.57 6.17
CA HIS A 163 4.73 -4.59 6.75
C HIS A 163 4.19 -6.02 6.81
N ILE A 164 3.53 -6.40 7.90
CA ILE A 164 2.87 -7.69 8.07
C ILE A 164 1.37 -7.41 8.10
N ASP A 165 0.69 -7.77 7.01
CA ASP A 165 -0.76 -7.74 6.91
C ASP A 165 -1.34 -8.78 7.88
N THR A 166 -1.88 -8.26 8.98
CA THR A 166 -2.44 -8.94 10.15
C THR A 166 -1.45 -9.67 11.07
N GLY A 167 -1.55 -9.37 12.37
CA GLY A 167 -0.76 -10.02 13.42
C GLY A 167 0.65 -9.45 13.57
N SER A 168 1.56 -10.24 14.13
CA SER A 168 2.99 -9.90 14.23
C SER A 168 3.84 -11.10 13.87
N ARG A 169 5.00 -10.84 13.28
CA ARG A 169 5.98 -11.86 12.89
C ARG A 169 7.38 -11.40 13.23
N THR A 170 8.26 -12.35 13.50
CA THR A 170 9.70 -12.12 13.54
C THR A 170 10.22 -12.15 12.12
N VAL A 171 10.78 -11.03 11.66
CA VAL A 171 11.28 -10.83 10.29
C VAL A 171 12.80 -10.86 10.30
N ALA A 172 13.41 -11.45 9.29
CA ALA A 172 14.86 -11.42 9.10
C ALA A 172 15.22 -11.11 7.65
N ILE A 173 16.35 -10.43 7.47
CA ILE A 173 17.02 -10.27 6.19
C ILE A 173 18.45 -10.83 6.26
N ASP A 174 19.00 -11.27 5.13
CA ASP A 174 20.35 -11.88 5.07
C ASP A 174 21.48 -10.85 4.83
N ALA A 175 21.15 -9.63 4.41
CA ALA A 175 22.11 -8.55 4.22
C ALA A 175 22.55 -7.93 5.56
N ALA A 176 23.77 -7.41 5.64
CA ALA A 176 24.23 -6.66 6.81
C ALA A 176 23.47 -5.33 6.93
N HIS A 177 23.05 -5.00 8.15
CA HIS A 177 22.25 -3.82 8.48
C HIS A 177 22.55 -3.37 9.93
N ASP A 178 22.10 -2.16 10.28
CA ASP A 178 22.17 -1.64 11.64
C ASP A 178 21.05 -2.23 12.52
N THR A 179 20.99 -1.86 13.81
CA THR A 179 19.96 -2.35 14.73
C THR A 179 18.55 -2.18 14.16
N THR A 180 17.86 -3.31 13.94
CA THR A 180 16.47 -3.37 13.48
C THR A 180 15.53 -2.71 14.47
N GLN A 181 14.47 -2.09 13.96
CA GLN A 181 13.39 -1.55 14.77
C GLN A 181 12.07 -2.20 14.36
N ALA A 182 11.13 -2.33 15.29
CA ALA A 182 9.81 -2.87 15.03
C ALA A 182 8.74 -2.16 15.85
N VAL A 183 7.51 -2.19 15.34
CA VAL A 183 6.30 -1.78 16.07
C VAL A 183 5.44 -3.00 16.32
N VAL A 184 5.05 -3.19 17.58
CA VAL A 184 4.07 -4.22 17.98
C VAL A 184 2.72 -3.59 18.29
N ALA A 185 2.72 -2.50 19.07
CA ALA A 185 1.53 -1.76 19.45
C ALA A 185 1.56 -0.38 18.79
N ASN A 186 2.25 0.59 19.38
CA ASN A 186 2.26 1.98 18.87
C ASN A 186 3.65 2.64 18.87
N ASP A 187 4.65 2.01 19.50
CA ASP A 187 5.98 2.61 19.65
C ASP A 187 7.02 1.78 18.91
N TRP A 188 7.85 2.47 18.13
CA TRP A 188 9.05 1.91 17.53
C TRP A 188 10.09 1.59 18.61
N ALA A 189 10.56 0.36 18.63
CA ALA A 189 11.62 -0.08 19.54
C ALA A 189 12.60 -1.02 18.83
N ALA A 190 13.80 -1.15 19.38
CA ALA A 190 14.78 -2.11 18.87
C ALA A 190 14.21 -3.54 18.92
N GLY A 191 14.29 -4.25 17.80
CA GLY A 191 13.73 -5.58 17.65
C GLY A 191 13.32 -5.86 16.20
N ASP A 192 13.05 -7.13 15.92
CA ASP A 192 12.73 -7.66 14.61
C ASP A 192 11.33 -8.32 14.56
N THR A 193 10.54 -8.14 15.61
CA THR A 193 9.24 -8.76 15.79
C THR A 193 8.17 -7.70 15.95
N GLY A 194 7.23 -7.65 15.01
CA GLY A 194 6.20 -6.61 14.96
C GLY A 194 5.21 -6.82 13.83
N HIS A 195 4.26 -5.89 13.71
CA HIS A 195 3.44 -5.75 12.51
C HIS A 195 4.12 -4.86 11.46
N ASP A 196 5.03 -3.98 11.88
CA ASP A 196 5.97 -3.28 11.01
C ASP A 196 7.39 -3.49 11.51
N VAL A 197 8.34 -3.75 10.60
CA VAL A 197 9.75 -3.97 10.90
C VAL A 197 10.62 -3.19 9.93
N PHE A 198 11.60 -2.46 10.46
CA PHE A 198 12.50 -1.61 9.70
C PHE A 198 13.96 -1.99 9.94
N PHE A 199 14.66 -2.23 8.84
CA PHE A 199 16.09 -2.53 8.79
C PHE A 199 16.82 -1.30 8.24
N PRO A 200 17.52 -0.52 9.08
CA PRO A 200 18.30 0.63 8.63
C PRO A 200 19.65 0.22 8.01
N ASN A 201 20.17 1.07 7.12
CA ASN A 201 21.54 0.98 6.58
C ASN A 201 21.90 -0.40 6.00
N VAL A 202 20.96 -1.01 5.29
CA VAL A 202 21.11 -2.29 4.63
C VAL A 202 22.11 -2.17 3.48
N ALA A 203 23.03 -3.14 3.37
CA ALA A 203 23.94 -3.23 2.25
C ALA A 203 23.18 -3.26 0.89
N PRO A 204 23.51 -2.40 -0.08
CA PRO A 204 22.86 -2.43 -1.39
C PRO A 204 23.09 -3.74 -2.14
N GLY A 205 22.17 -4.09 -3.03
CA GLY A 205 22.17 -5.34 -3.77
C GLY A 205 20.96 -6.21 -3.44
N GLN A 206 21.06 -7.50 -3.69
CA GLN A 206 19.97 -8.42 -3.39
C GLN A 206 20.02 -8.86 -1.93
N THR A 207 18.85 -8.91 -1.28
CA THR A 207 18.68 -9.52 0.05
C THR A 207 17.43 -10.39 0.07
N THR A 208 17.40 -11.39 0.94
CA THR A 208 16.26 -12.27 1.16
C THR A 208 15.48 -11.84 2.40
N VAL A 209 14.22 -11.45 2.25
CA VAL A 209 13.29 -11.23 3.37
C VAL A 209 12.63 -12.55 3.74
N SER A 210 12.64 -12.88 5.03
CA SER A 210 11.98 -14.05 5.59
C SER A 210 11.20 -13.67 6.85
N ALA A 211 10.19 -14.48 7.20
CA ALA A 211 9.45 -14.33 8.46
C ALA A 211 9.23 -15.69 9.12
N THR A 212 9.23 -15.70 10.45
CA THR A 212 8.97 -16.90 11.26
C THR A 212 7.75 -16.71 12.17
N GLY A 213 7.24 -17.79 12.74
CA GLY A 213 6.01 -17.79 13.55
C GLY A 213 4.73 -18.07 12.74
N GLY A 214 4.84 -18.64 11.54
CA GLY A 214 3.73 -19.07 10.70
C GLY A 214 4.09 -19.05 9.22
N SER A 215 3.15 -19.49 8.37
CA SER A 215 3.29 -19.33 6.92
C SER A 215 3.01 -17.87 6.53
N VAL A 216 3.75 -17.37 5.54
CA VAL A 216 3.57 -16.04 4.98
C VAL A 216 3.61 -16.08 3.45
N ILE A 217 2.87 -15.17 2.81
CA ILE A 217 2.99 -14.85 1.38
C ILE A 217 3.71 -13.49 1.27
N GLY A 218 4.51 -13.29 0.22
CA GLY A 218 5.19 -12.02 -0.04
C GLY A 218 6.68 -11.99 0.32
N ALA A 219 7.15 -12.97 1.11
CA ALA A 219 8.56 -13.11 1.45
C ALA A 219 9.39 -13.58 0.24
N GLY A 220 10.68 -13.27 0.24
CA GLY A 220 11.58 -13.65 -0.85
C GLY A 220 12.69 -12.64 -1.10
N GLN A 221 13.33 -12.77 -2.26
CA GLN A 221 14.45 -11.93 -2.67
C GLN A 221 13.96 -10.55 -3.16
N ILE A 222 14.58 -9.48 -2.66
CA ILE A 222 14.32 -8.09 -3.03
C ILE A 222 15.63 -7.38 -3.39
N GLY A 223 15.51 -6.30 -4.17
CA GLY A 223 16.61 -5.37 -4.42
C GLY A 223 16.62 -4.22 -3.42
N VAL A 224 17.81 -3.90 -2.92
CA VAL A 224 18.09 -2.76 -2.03
C VAL A 224 18.93 -1.74 -2.79
N THR A 225 18.40 -0.53 -2.90
CA THR A 225 19.06 0.59 -3.58
C THR A 225 19.52 1.62 -2.56
N ALA A 226 20.75 2.12 -2.72
CA ALA A 226 21.29 3.14 -1.83
C ALA A 226 20.43 4.42 -1.85
N GLY A 227 20.22 5.03 -0.69
CA GLY A 227 19.42 6.25 -0.52
C GLY A 227 17.91 6.07 -0.72
N LYS A 228 17.40 4.83 -0.78
CA LYS A 228 15.98 4.52 -0.87
C LYS A 228 15.53 3.56 0.24
N ILE A 229 14.23 3.56 0.52
CA ILE A 229 13.57 2.53 1.32
C ILE A 229 12.90 1.52 0.38
N THR A 230 13.25 0.24 0.48
CA THR A 230 12.52 -0.83 -0.19
C THR A 230 11.39 -1.32 0.72
N TYR A 231 10.14 -1.18 0.27
CA TYR A 231 8.95 -1.55 1.02
C TYR A 231 8.43 -2.92 0.58
N VAL A 232 8.30 -3.81 1.55
CA VAL A 232 7.76 -5.16 1.36
C VAL A 232 6.55 -5.32 2.25
N SER A 233 5.49 -5.94 1.74
CA SER A 233 4.37 -6.36 2.57
C SER A 233 4.22 -7.87 2.52
N LEU A 234 4.01 -8.47 3.69
CA LEU A 234 3.83 -9.89 3.89
C LEU A 234 2.41 -10.14 4.33
N LYS A 235 1.75 -11.17 3.82
CA LYS A 235 0.46 -11.62 4.33
C LYS A 235 0.65 -12.84 5.22
N ALA A 236 0.23 -12.74 6.48
CA ALA A 236 0.13 -13.89 7.37
C ALA A 236 -1.02 -14.83 6.93
N LEU A 237 -0.77 -16.14 6.93
CA LEU A 237 -1.76 -17.19 6.66
C LEU A 237 -2.24 -17.87 7.94
#